data_AF-A0A522QQL1-F1
#
_entry.id   AF-A0A522QQL1-F1
#
_cell.length_a   1.000
_cell.length_b   1.000
_cell.length_c   1.000
_cell.angle_alpha   90.00
_cell.angle_beta   90.00
_cell.angle_gamma   90.00
#
_symmetry.space_group_name_H-M   'P 1'
#
loop_
_entity.id
_entity.type
_entity.pdbx_description
1 polymer ?
#
loop_
_entity_poly.entity_id
_entity_poly.type
_entity_poly.pdbx_seq_one_letter_code
_entity_poly.pdbx_strand_id
1 'polypeptide(L)'
;LADTPERMAELDVNEGVVDLIEMRFPPPGTLLTPVFPAPTNARTFVILRLLGVLAGVVAKAVDGRMPADQETIRYTGVYGTDDHGEPYLMREVLGGGSGGRYYADGEDTIHVVPDSRNLPTEFTEARFPFVVERLGLAVDSGGAGRFRGGLGYEKHIRMRRDAHFMSIADRSILACWGVRGGRAGRPFQVTVDPGGPGEHEVDALVDAEFVPAGTVIRIRTTGGGGWGDPLERDVDLVVRDVLWGKVSRAAAERDYGVVITGPGDDPAADAPATGALRERMRAQRPPDAPFFDRGPGYATLSGGPASAEVDWL
;
A
#
# COMPACT_ATOMS: atom_id res chain seq x y z
N LEU A 1 -9.91 3.13 -29.94
CA LEU A 1 -8.70 4.00 -30.08
C LEU A 1 -7.66 3.76 -28.98
N ALA A 2 -7.94 2.96 -27.95
CA ALA A 2 -6.99 2.57 -26.91
C ALA A 2 -7.05 1.04 -26.74
N ASP A 3 -7.05 0.33 -27.86
CA ASP A 3 -7.51 -1.06 -27.90
C ASP A 3 -6.37 -2.02 -27.55
N THR A 4 -5.11 -1.54 -27.56
CA THR A 4 -3.93 -2.30 -27.11
C THR A 4 -2.93 -1.44 -26.32
N PRO A 5 -2.18 -2.02 -25.36
CA PRO A 5 -1.19 -1.29 -24.56
C PRO A 5 -0.01 -0.71 -25.36
N GLU A 6 0.35 -1.32 -26.48
CA GLU A 6 1.53 -0.93 -27.29
C GLU A 6 1.40 0.48 -27.86
N ARG A 7 0.17 0.91 -28.15
CA ARG A 7 -0.11 2.26 -28.68
C ARG A 7 0.24 3.36 -27.67
N MET A 8 0.26 3.04 -26.38
CA MET A 8 0.70 3.99 -25.33
C MET A 8 2.15 4.44 -25.57
N ALA A 9 3.01 3.55 -26.06
CA ALA A 9 4.41 3.85 -26.35
C ALA A 9 4.61 4.75 -27.59
N GLU A 10 3.54 4.96 -28.37
CA GLU A 10 3.55 5.86 -29.54
C GLU A 10 3.06 7.28 -29.20
N LEU A 11 2.61 7.52 -27.96
CA LEU A 11 2.24 8.85 -27.50
C LEU A 11 3.47 9.56 -26.96
N ASP A 12 3.85 10.65 -27.61
CA ASP A 12 4.91 11.51 -27.13
C ASP A 12 4.52 12.16 -25.79
N VAL A 13 5.42 12.07 -24.82
CA VAL A 13 5.27 12.75 -23.53
C VAL A 13 5.68 14.21 -23.73
N ASN A 14 4.71 15.07 -24.06
CA ASN A 14 4.90 16.51 -24.25
C ASN A 14 3.66 17.31 -23.79
N GLU A 15 3.73 18.63 -23.88
CA GLU A 15 2.67 19.54 -23.42
C GLU A 15 1.40 19.52 -24.28
N GLY A 16 1.38 18.84 -25.44
CA GLY A 16 0.20 18.77 -26.31
C GLY A 16 -1.02 18.12 -25.65
N VAL A 17 -0.82 17.29 -24.63
CA VAL A 17 -1.92 16.74 -23.82
C VAL A 17 -2.60 17.80 -22.96
N VAL A 18 -1.91 18.88 -22.61
CA VAL A 18 -2.45 19.96 -21.75
C VAL A 18 -3.59 20.69 -22.47
N ASP A 19 -3.48 20.88 -23.79
CA ASP A 19 -4.53 21.51 -24.61
C ASP A 19 -5.81 20.67 -24.67
N LEU A 20 -5.75 19.39 -24.29
CA LEU A 20 -6.91 18.48 -24.27
C LEU A 20 -7.65 18.49 -22.93
N ILE A 21 -7.13 19.16 -21.90
CA ILE A 21 -7.65 19.10 -20.53
C ILE A 21 -7.91 20.52 -20.01
N GLU A 22 -9.17 20.85 -19.75
CA GLU A 22 -9.51 22.08 -19.02
C GLU A 22 -9.15 21.93 -17.53
N MET A 23 -8.13 22.64 -17.07
CA MET A 23 -7.73 22.64 -15.67
C MET A 23 -8.43 23.75 -14.88
N ARG A 24 -9.29 23.38 -13.93
CA ARG A 24 -9.93 24.31 -12.99
C ARG A 24 -9.35 24.15 -11.59
N PHE A 25 -8.73 25.21 -11.09
CA PHE A 25 -8.16 25.23 -9.74
C PHE A 25 -9.15 25.83 -8.73
N PRO A 26 -9.14 25.37 -7.46
CA PRO A 26 -9.86 26.04 -6.40
C PRO A 26 -9.32 27.46 -6.16
N PRO A 27 -10.09 28.35 -5.50
CA PRO A 27 -9.60 29.69 -5.17
C PRO A 27 -8.30 29.63 -4.33
N PRO A 28 -7.45 30.66 -4.34
CA PRO A 28 -6.26 30.71 -3.49
C PRO A 28 -6.57 30.50 -2.00
N GLY A 29 -5.65 29.86 -1.29
CA GLY A 29 -5.77 29.56 0.14
C GLY A 29 -6.15 28.10 0.45
N THR A 30 -6.17 27.21 -0.54
CA THR A 30 -6.35 25.76 -0.32
C THR A 30 -5.01 25.02 -0.30
N LEU A 31 -5.04 23.74 0.07
CA LEU A 31 -3.88 22.84 -0.02
C LEU A 31 -3.31 22.74 -1.46
N LEU A 32 -4.17 22.90 -2.48
CA LEU A 32 -3.78 22.87 -3.89
C LEU A 32 -3.29 24.23 -4.42
N THR A 33 -3.75 25.32 -3.83
CA THR A 33 -3.48 26.70 -4.25
C THR A 33 -2.96 27.53 -3.07
N PRO A 34 -1.82 27.14 -2.46
CA PRO A 34 -1.29 27.82 -1.28
C PRO A 34 -0.87 29.25 -1.62
N VAL A 35 -1.00 30.15 -0.65
CA VAL A 35 -0.55 31.55 -0.75
C VAL A 35 0.68 31.72 0.11
N PHE A 36 1.75 32.30 -0.45
CA PHE A 36 2.96 32.62 0.31
C PHE A 36 2.61 33.40 1.61
N PRO A 37 3.17 33.05 2.78
CA PRO A 37 4.29 32.13 3.03
C PRO A 37 3.88 30.70 3.44
N ALA A 38 2.71 30.21 3.02
CA ALA A 38 2.25 28.87 3.39
C ALA A 38 3.28 27.77 3.03
N PRO A 39 3.48 26.75 3.90
CA PRO A 39 4.45 25.70 3.68
C PRO A 39 4.04 24.78 2.52
N THR A 40 4.98 24.43 1.65
CA THR A 40 4.75 23.61 0.44
C THR A 40 5.64 22.36 0.34
N ASN A 41 6.35 22.03 1.43
CA ASN A 41 7.08 20.77 1.52
C ASN A 41 6.10 19.58 1.42
N ALA A 42 6.60 18.40 1.02
CA ALA A 42 5.79 17.19 0.88
C ALA A 42 4.58 17.29 -0.08
N ARG A 43 4.53 18.31 -0.97
CA ARG A 43 3.49 18.46 -2.02
C ARG A 43 3.30 17.22 -2.90
N THR A 44 4.32 16.37 -3.01
CA THR A 44 4.28 15.12 -3.77
C THR A 44 3.14 14.21 -3.32
N PHE A 45 2.80 14.18 -2.02
CA PHE A 45 1.67 13.39 -1.53
C PHE A 45 0.36 13.86 -2.16
N VAL A 46 0.16 15.18 -2.21
CA VAL A 46 -1.02 15.79 -2.81
C VAL A 46 -1.13 15.45 -4.30
N ILE A 47 -0.01 15.52 -5.04
CA ILE A 47 0.04 15.15 -6.46
C ILE A 47 -0.39 13.69 -6.66
N LEU A 48 0.21 12.75 -5.92
CA LEU A 48 -0.11 11.33 -6.05
C LEU A 48 -1.54 11.01 -5.59
N ARG A 49 -2.05 11.72 -4.58
CA ARG A 49 -3.45 11.61 -4.15
C ARG A 49 -4.41 12.04 -5.25
N LEU A 50 -4.10 13.11 -5.99
CA LEU A 50 -4.89 13.56 -7.13
C LEU A 50 -4.85 12.55 -8.28
N LEU A 51 -3.70 11.92 -8.54
CA LEU A 51 -3.62 10.82 -9.50
C LEU A 51 -4.52 9.65 -9.11
N GLY A 52 -4.56 9.27 -7.82
CA GLY A 52 -5.49 8.25 -7.32
C GLY A 52 -6.96 8.66 -7.48
N VAL A 53 -7.30 9.94 -7.28
CA VAL A 53 -8.65 10.45 -7.54
C VAL A 53 -9.02 10.36 -9.03
N LEU A 54 -8.12 10.80 -9.91
CA LEU A 54 -8.31 10.71 -11.36
C LEU A 54 -8.49 9.24 -11.80
N ALA A 55 -7.66 8.34 -11.28
CA ALA A 55 -7.78 6.91 -11.53
C ALA A 55 -9.14 6.36 -11.09
N GLY A 56 -9.67 6.82 -9.94
CA GLY A 56 -11.02 6.47 -9.50
C GLY A 56 -12.11 7.00 -10.44
N VAL A 57 -12.00 8.24 -10.92
CA VAL A 57 -12.96 8.79 -11.90
C VAL A 57 -12.95 7.98 -13.19
N VAL A 58 -11.76 7.68 -13.72
CA VAL A 58 -11.60 6.83 -14.92
C VAL A 58 -12.19 5.45 -14.65
N ALA A 59 -11.90 4.84 -13.49
CA ALA A 59 -12.44 3.53 -13.13
C ALA A 59 -13.97 3.52 -13.21
N LYS A 60 -14.67 4.53 -12.68
CA LYS A 60 -16.13 4.64 -12.83
C LYS A 60 -16.56 4.76 -14.29
N ALA A 61 -15.87 5.61 -15.07
CA ALA A 61 -16.20 5.82 -16.48
C ALA A 61 -16.01 4.57 -17.35
N VAL A 62 -15.09 3.67 -16.98
CA VAL A 62 -14.82 2.42 -17.73
C VAL A 62 -15.34 1.17 -17.02
N ASP A 63 -16.32 1.33 -16.12
CA ASP A 63 -16.94 0.26 -15.33
C ASP A 63 -15.93 -0.69 -14.65
N GLY A 64 -14.89 -0.08 -14.07
CA GLY A 64 -13.85 -0.75 -13.32
C GLY A 64 -12.80 -1.44 -14.18
N ARG A 65 -12.78 -1.26 -15.51
CA ARG A 65 -11.65 -1.68 -16.38
C ARG A 65 -10.42 -0.78 -16.20
N MET A 66 -10.04 -0.56 -14.95
CA MET A 66 -8.94 0.26 -14.48
C MET A 66 -8.30 -0.47 -13.28
N PRO A 67 -6.98 -0.40 -13.10
CA PRO A 67 -6.35 -0.90 -11.88
C PRO A 67 -6.93 -0.23 -10.62
N ALA A 68 -6.93 -0.96 -9.51
CA ALA A 68 -7.22 -0.42 -8.19
C ALA A 68 -6.16 0.62 -7.77
N ASP A 69 -6.36 1.26 -6.61
CA ASP A 69 -5.40 2.22 -6.09
C ASP A 69 -4.05 1.57 -5.75
N GLN A 70 -3.02 2.40 -5.74
CA GLN A 70 -1.65 1.97 -5.52
C GLN A 70 -0.90 2.87 -4.56
N GLU A 71 0.28 2.37 -4.20
CA GLU A 71 1.27 3.04 -3.40
C GLU A 71 1.58 4.49 -3.83
N THR A 72 1.98 5.29 -2.85
CA THR A 72 2.50 6.65 -2.95
C THR A 72 3.97 6.74 -2.53
N ILE A 73 4.64 7.85 -2.86
CA ILE A 73 6.02 8.10 -2.43
C ILE A 73 6.03 8.44 -0.95
N ARG A 74 6.91 7.80 -0.18
CA ARG A 74 7.22 8.13 1.22
C ARG A 74 8.71 7.97 1.47
N TYR A 75 9.20 8.62 2.50
CA TYR A 75 10.56 8.37 2.96
C TYR A 75 10.61 8.32 4.48
N THR A 76 11.34 7.33 4.96
CA THR A 76 11.67 7.15 6.36
C THR A 76 13.17 7.29 6.53
N GLY A 77 13.61 7.61 7.73
CA GLY A 77 15.02 7.78 7.99
C GLY A 77 15.37 7.61 9.46
N VAL A 78 16.66 7.43 9.69
CA VAL A 78 17.25 7.54 11.01
C VAL A 78 18.44 8.48 10.96
N TYR A 79 18.63 9.25 12.01
CA TYR A 79 19.75 10.17 12.14
C TYR A 79 20.25 10.20 13.59
N GLY A 80 21.48 10.67 13.76
CA GLY A 80 22.14 10.71 15.06
C GLY A 80 23.64 10.78 14.89
N THR A 81 24.36 10.20 15.84
CA THR A 81 25.83 10.15 15.84
C THR A 81 26.30 8.74 15.51
N ASP A 82 27.23 8.60 14.56
CA ASP A 82 27.74 7.32 14.10
C ASP A 82 28.84 6.74 15.01
N ASP A 83 29.48 5.65 14.57
CA ASP A 83 30.52 4.96 15.32
C ASP A 83 31.80 5.77 15.53
N HIS A 84 32.04 6.78 14.69
CA HIS A 84 33.19 7.67 14.72
C HIS A 84 32.92 8.97 15.47
N GLY A 85 31.69 9.18 15.95
CA GLY A 85 31.31 10.43 16.62
C GLY A 85 30.80 11.51 15.66
N GLU A 86 30.57 11.18 14.39
CA GLU A 86 30.14 12.13 13.37
C GLU A 86 28.61 12.10 13.19
N PRO A 87 27.96 13.24 12.87
CA PRO A 87 26.54 13.25 12.58
C PRO A 87 26.24 12.53 11.26
N TYR A 88 25.14 11.77 11.22
CA TYR A 88 24.67 11.11 10.01
C TYR A 88 23.15 11.30 9.83
N LEU A 89 22.72 11.18 8.57
CA LEU A 89 21.31 11.08 8.18
C LEU A 89 21.18 9.98 7.12
N MET A 90 20.45 8.92 7.45
CA MET A 90 20.00 7.92 6.50
C MET A 90 18.56 8.22 6.12
N ARG A 91 18.27 8.28 4.82
CA ARG A 91 16.91 8.32 4.29
C ARG A 91 16.74 7.25 3.24
N GLU A 92 15.59 6.62 3.26
CA GLU A 92 15.23 5.59 2.31
C GLU A 92 13.80 5.80 1.82
N VAL A 93 13.61 5.57 0.52
CA VAL A 93 12.31 5.47 -0.12
C VAL A 93 12.03 3.99 -0.33
N LEU A 94 11.05 3.47 0.38
CA LEU A 94 10.53 2.13 0.13
C LEU A 94 9.27 2.25 -0.71
N GLY A 95 9.21 1.42 -1.76
CA GLY A 95 8.00 1.23 -2.55
C GLY A 95 6.88 0.52 -1.77
N GLY A 96 5.87 0.08 -2.50
CA GLY A 96 4.69 -0.53 -1.93
C GLY A 96 3.90 -1.30 -2.97
N GLY A 97 2.71 -1.75 -2.61
CA GLY A 97 1.88 -2.52 -3.53
C GLY A 97 1.24 -1.70 -4.65
N SER A 98 1.28 -2.20 -5.87
CA SER A 98 0.45 -1.67 -6.96
C SER A 98 -0.99 -2.20 -6.89
N GLY A 99 -1.93 -1.51 -7.52
CA GLY A 99 -3.33 -1.95 -7.53
C GLY A 99 -3.53 -3.23 -8.34
N GLY A 100 -4.43 -4.10 -7.87
CA GLY A 100 -4.95 -5.21 -8.65
C GLY A 100 -5.52 -4.69 -9.97
N ARG A 101 -5.15 -5.32 -11.07
CA ARG A 101 -5.60 -4.95 -12.43
C ARG A 101 -6.83 -5.78 -12.75
N TYR A 102 -7.69 -5.29 -13.63
CA TYR A 102 -8.87 -6.05 -14.07
C TYR A 102 -8.55 -7.33 -14.86
N TYR A 103 -7.27 -7.59 -15.12
CA TYR A 103 -6.76 -8.73 -15.87
C TYR A 103 -5.60 -9.46 -15.19
N ALA A 104 -5.07 -8.96 -14.06
CA ALA A 104 -3.89 -9.53 -13.39
C ALA A 104 -3.74 -8.99 -11.97
N ASP A 105 -3.06 -9.73 -11.10
CA ASP A 105 -2.66 -9.24 -9.78
C ASP A 105 -1.80 -7.97 -9.90
N GLY A 106 -1.80 -7.16 -8.84
CA GLY A 106 -0.84 -6.07 -8.69
C GLY A 106 0.57 -6.61 -8.46
N GLU A 107 1.55 -5.94 -9.05
CA GLU A 107 2.96 -6.12 -8.73
C GLU A 107 3.25 -5.73 -7.27
N ASP A 108 3.99 -6.59 -6.59
CA ASP A 108 4.43 -6.38 -5.21
C ASP A 108 5.64 -5.43 -5.19
N THR A 109 5.70 -4.53 -4.20
CA THR A 109 6.86 -3.67 -3.93
C THR A 109 7.36 -2.82 -5.12
N ILE A 110 6.44 -2.13 -5.80
CA ILE A 110 6.77 -1.23 -6.90
C ILE A 110 7.28 0.12 -6.39
N HIS A 111 8.17 0.72 -7.18
CA HIS A 111 8.60 2.11 -7.00
C HIS A 111 7.97 2.97 -8.10
N VAL A 112 7.16 3.96 -7.70
CA VAL A 112 6.43 4.83 -8.65
C VAL A 112 7.31 5.89 -9.31
N VAL A 113 8.48 6.18 -8.74
CA VAL A 113 9.47 7.07 -9.34
C VAL A 113 10.31 6.25 -10.33
N PRO A 114 10.42 6.66 -11.60
CA PRO A 114 11.26 5.99 -12.58
C PRO A 114 12.69 5.79 -12.04
N ASP A 115 13.24 4.59 -12.27
CA ASP A 115 14.58 4.18 -11.84
C ASP A 115 14.87 4.22 -10.33
N SER A 116 13.85 4.43 -9.49
CA SER A 116 13.99 4.32 -8.04
C SER A 116 14.10 2.85 -7.62
N ARG A 117 15.04 2.57 -6.71
CA ARG A 117 15.31 1.25 -6.14
C ARG A 117 15.53 1.38 -4.64
N ASN A 118 15.28 0.30 -3.90
CA ASN A 118 15.63 0.22 -2.48
C ASN A 118 17.15 0.25 -2.28
N LEU A 119 17.59 0.61 -1.08
CA LEU A 119 19.01 0.60 -0.74
C LEU A 119 19.46 -0.83 -0.40
N PRO A 120 20.60 -1.31 -0.94
CA PRO A 120 21.13 -2.62 -0.54
C PRO A 120 21.44 -2.68 0.95
N THR A 121 21.04 -3.76 1.62
CA THR A 121 21.27 -3.97 3.05
C THR A 121 22.74 -3.81 3.42
N GLU A 122 23.64 -4.49 2.70
CA GLU A 122 25.09 -4.45 2.94
C GLU A 122 25.65 -3.02 2.88
N PHE A 123 25.16 -2.21 1.94
CA PHE A 123 25.55 -0.80 1.84
C PHE A 123 25.08 0.00 3.07
N THR A 124 23.82 -0.20 3.47
CA THR A 124 23.27 0.54 4.61
C THR A 124 23.93 0.18 5.94
N GLU A 125 24.22 -1.11 6.18
CA GLU A 125 24.86 -1.57 7.40
C GLU A 125 26.35 -1.18 7.49
N ALA A 126 27.02 -1.05 6.35
CA ALA A 126 28.40 -0.56 6.30
C ALA A 126 28.52 0.94 6.58
N ARG A 127 27.44 1.70 6.32
CA ARG A 127 27.47 3.18 6.38
C ARG A 127 26.82 3.76 7.62
N PHE A 128 25.84 3.08 8.22
CA PHE A 128 24.99 3.61 9.28
C PHE A 128 24.96 2.66 10.50
N PRO A 129 24.80 3.17 11.73
CA PRO A 129 24.88 2.39 12.96
C PRO A 129 23.58 1.62 13.26
N PHE A 130 23.18 0.72 12.35
CA PHE A 130 22.08 -0.22 12.54
C PHE A 130 22.35 -1.54 11.82
N VAL A 131 21.51 -2.54 12.09
CA VAL A 131 21.45 -3.82 11.36
C VAL A 131 20.06 -4.00 10.79
N VAL A 132 19.94 -4.48 9.55
CA VAL A 132 18.66 -4.88 8.97
C VAL A 132 18.38 -6.32 9.37
N GLU A 133 17.49 -6.53 10.32
CA GLU A 133 17.12 -7.88 10.78
C GLU A 133 16.18 -8.60 9.81
N ARG A 134 15.40 -7.82 9.04
CA ARG A 134 14.44 -8.33 8.07
C ARG A 134 14.26 -7.35 6.93
N LEU A 135 14.21 -7.87 5.71
CA LEU A 135 13.70 -7.18 4.53
C LEU A 135 12.93 -8.21 3.70
N GLY A 136 11.63 -8.02 3.56
CA GLY A 136 10.78 -8.92 2.78
C GLY A 136 9.43 -8.30 2.45
N LEU A 137 8.52 -9.13 1.95
CA LEU A 137 7.14 -8.72 1.70
C LEU A 137 6.37 -8.61 3.01
N ALA A 138 5.55 -7.56 3.14
CA ALA A 138 4.56 -7.43 4.20
C ALA A 138 3.39 -8.38 3.88
N VAL A 139 3.43 -9.59 4.42
CA VAL A 139 2.38 -10.61 4.26
C VAL A 139 1.01 -10.02 4.58
N ASP A 140 -0.01 -10.37 3.79
CA ASP A 140 -1.39 -9.89 3.92
C ASP A 140 -1.58 -8.37 3.75
N SER A 141 -0.58 -7.64 3.23
CA SER A 141 -0.71 -6.20 3.00
C SER A 141 -1.53 -5.85 1.75
N GLY A 142 -1.46 -6.68 0.71
CA GLY A 142 -2.22 -6.49 -0.53
C GLY A 142 -3.72 -6.64 -0.32
N GLY A 143 -4.51 -5.74 -0.89
CA GLY A 143 -5.97 -5.78 -0.85
C GLY A 143 -6.49 -7.04 -1.55
N ALA A 144 -7.38 -7.76 -0.87
CA ALA A 144 -7.97 -8.97 -1.43
C ALA A 144 -8.88 -8.62 -2.62
N GLY A 145 -8.83 -9.44 -3.67
CA GLY A 145 -9.70 -9.32 -4.83
C GLY A 145 -9.63 -10.57 -5.68
N ARG A 146 -10.48 -10.66 -6.72
CA ARG A 146 -10.28 -11.65 -7.78
C ARG A 146 -8.84 -11.57 -8.31
N PHE A 147 -8.39 -10.33 -8.51
CA PHE A 147 -6.98 -9.98 -8.66
C PHE A 147 -6.51 -9.19 -7.45
N ARG A 148 -5.50 -9.72 -6.76
CA ARG A 148 -4.97 -9.19 -5.49
C ARG A 148 -4.18 -7.91 -5.75
N GLY A 149 -4.25 -6.93 -4.87
CA GLY A 149 -3.31 -5.80 -4.87
C GLY A 149 -1.90 -6.24 -4.45
N GLY A 150 -0.86 -5.62 -5.00
CA GLY A 150 0.52 -5.90 -4.64
C GLY A 150 0.79 -5.75 -3.14
N LEU A 151 1.77 -6.49 -2.63
CA LEU A 151 2.25 -6.36 -1.25
C LEU A 151 3.22 -5.19 -1.11
N GLY A 152 3.25 -4.60 0.09
CA GLY A 152 4.30 -3.69 0.51
C GLY A 152 5.54 -4.42 1.05
N TYR A 153 6.51 -3.63 1.51
CA TYR A 153 7.71 -4.08 2.23
C TYR A 153 7.43 -4.24 3.72
N GLU A 154 8.16 -5.16 4.34
CA GLU A 154 8.37 -5.24 5.79
C GLU A 154 9.87 -5.19 6.07
N LYS A 155 10.33 -4.11 6.68
CA LYS A 155 11.74 -3.87 7.00
C LYS A 155 11.91 -3.67 8.51
N HIS A 156 12.84 -4.40 9.11
CA HIS A 156 13.19 -4.27 10.52
C HIS A 156 14.62 -3.75 10.61
N ILE A 157 14.83 -2.63 11.30
CA ILE A 157 16.16 -2.09 11.59
C ILE A 157 16.40 -2.09 13.10
N ARG A 158 17.45 -2.78 13.55
CA ARG A 158 17.91 -2.70 14.95
C ARG A 158 18.97 -1.62 15.06
N MET A 159 18.70 -0.60 15.84
CA MET A 159 19.67 0.48 16.09
C MET A 159 20.85 -0.04 16.93
N ARG A 160 22.08 0.31 16.56
CA ARG A 160 23.29 -0.01 17.35
C ARG A 160 23.68 1.11 18.32
N ARG A 161 23.20 2.33 18.04
CA ARG A 161 23.36 3.53 18.87
C ARG A 161 22.01 4.19 19.06
N ASP A 162 21.92 5.01 20.10
CA ASP A 162 20.81 5.93 20.27
C ASP A 162 20.69 6.81 19.01
N ALA A 163 19.47 6.93 18.51
CA ALA A 163 19.17 7.63 17.29
C ALA A 163 17.80 8.29 17.35
N HIS A 164 17.48 9.05 16.32
CA HIS A 164 16.15 9.55 16.07
C HIS A 164 15.61 9.00 14.77
N PHE A 165 14.36 8.55 14.80
CA PHE A 165 13.61 8.15 13.62
C PHE A 165 12.79 9.33 13.09
N MET A 166 12.70 9.40 11.76
CA MET A 166 11.83 10.34 11.07
C MET A 166 10.99 9.60 10.03
N SER A 167 9.73 10.02 9.88
CA SER A 167 8.83 9.53 8.85
C SER A 167 8.14 10.70 8.18
N ILE A 168 8.21 10.72 6.85
CA ILE A 168 7.42 11.60 6.02
C ILE A 168 6.68 10.70 5.04
N ALA A 169 5.51 10.24 5.49
CA ALA A 169 4.67 9.27 4.80
C ALA A 169 3.18 9.66 4.84
N ASP A 170 2.43 9.20 3.86
CA ASP A 170 0.98 9.16 3.85
C ASP A 170 0.48 7.71 3.94
N ARG A 171 -0.80 7.46 3.61
CA ARG A 171 -1.42 6.12 3.62
C ARG A 171 -1.45 5.40 4.97
N SER A 172 -1.28 6.10 6.09
CA SER A 172 -1.40 5.52 7.43
C SER A 172 -2.83 5.43 7.95
N ILE A 173 -3.72 6.31 7.46
CA ILE A 173 -5.16 6.29 7.75
C ILE A 173 -5.91 5.73 6.54
N LEU A 174 -5.81 6.39 5.39
CA LEU A 174 -6.44 5.96 4.14
C LEU A 174 -5.52 5.06 3.33
N ALA A 175 -5.79 3.75 3.36
CA ALA A 175 -5.06 2.78 2.56
C ALA A 175 -5.38 2.92 1.05
N CYS A 176 -4.69 2.14 0.21
CA CYS A 176 -5.01 1.99 -1.20
C CYS A 176 -6.40 1.35 -1.35
N TRP A 177 -7.33 2.03 -2.01
CA TRP A 177 -8.69 1.54 -2.18
C TRP A 177 -8.78 0.39 -3.18
N GLY A 178 -9.64 -0.59 -2.88
CA GLY A 178 -10.05 -1.63 -3.82
C GLY A 178 -11.22 -1.16 -4.69
N VAL A 179 -11.47 -1.88 -5.79
CA VAL A 179 -12.49 -1.50 -6.78
C VAL A 179 -13.28 -2.70 -7.31
N ARG A 180 -14.54 -2.48 -7.69
CA ARG A 180 -15.47 -3.51 -8.21
C ARG A 180 -15.55 -4.74 -7.30
N GLY A 181 -15.68 -4.52 -6.00
CA GLY A 181 -15.75 -5.59 -4.99
C GLY A 181 -14.41 -6.03 -4.41
N GLY A 182 -13.29 -5.56 -4.98
CA GLY A 182 -11.97 -5.69 -4.37
C GLY A 182 -11.84 -4.85 -3.10
N ARG A 183 -10.99 -5.30 -2.17
CA ARG A 183 -10.79 -4.73 -0.85
C ARG A 183 -9.63 -3.76 -0.82
N ALA A 184 -9.68 -2.79 0.10
CA ALA A 184 -8.53 -1.94 0.36
C ALA A 184 -7.31 -2.77 0.83
N GLY A 185 -6.12 -2.28 0.51
CA GLY A 185 -4.87 -2.79 1.08
C GLY A 185 -4.72 -2.43 2.56
N ARG A 186 -3.65 -2.91 3.19
CA ARG A 186 -3.24 -2.48 4.52
C ARG A 186 -2.53 -1.13 4.46
N PRO A 187 -2.74 -0.25 5.45
CA PRO A 187 -2.09 1.05 5.51
C PRO A 187 -0.58 0.96 5.81
N PHE A 188 0.13 2.06 5.60
CA PHE A 188 1.49 2.26 6.09
C PHE A 188 1.53 2.26 7.63
N GLN A 189 2.49 1.56 8.22
CA GLN A 189 2.66 1.46 9.66
C GLN A 189 4.13 1.47 10.06
N VAL A 190 4.43 2.12 11.18
CA VAL A 190 5.75 2.08 11.82
C VAL A 190 5.54 1.73 13.28
N THR A 191 6.22 0.67 13.72
CA THR A 191 6.22 0.24 15.12
C THR A 191 7.65 0.31 15.66
N VAL A 192 7.84 0.96 16.80
CA VAL A 192 9.10 0.91 17.57
C VAL A 192 8.97 -0.17 18.63
N ASP A 193 10.06 -0.92 18.84
CA ASP A 193 10.17 -2.03 19.79
C ASP A 193 9.09 -3.12 19.64
N PRO A 194 8.85 -3.67 18.42
CA PRO A 194 7.81 -4.67 18.20
C PRO A 194 8.04 -5.93 19.06
N GLY A 195 7.06 -6.27 19.89
CA GLY A 195 7.09 -7.37 20.86
C GLY A 195 7.85 -7.08 22.15
N GLY A 196 8.42 -5.87 22.29
CA GLY A 196 9.18 -5.44 23.45
C GLY A 196 8.37 -4.61 24.45
N PRO A 197 8.97 -4.29 25.62
CA PRO A 197 8.30 -3.52 26.67
C PRO A 197 8.00 -2.07 26.29
N GLY A 198 8.67 -1.53 25.26
CA GLY A 198 8.47 -0.19 24.73
C GLY A 198 7.65 -0.13 23.44
N GLU A 199 6.92 -1.21 23.09
CA GLU A 199 6.16 -1.25 21.82
C GLU A 199 5.20 -0.07 21.70
N HIS A 200 5.32 0.69 20.62
CA HIS A 200 4.35 1.71 20.25
C HIS A 200 4.34 1.98 18.74
N GLU A 201 3.20 2.44 18.24
CA GLU A 201 3.07 2.91 16.87
C GLU A 201 3.55 4.37 16.78
N VAL A 202 4.21 4.68 15.67
CA VAL A 202 4.74 6.00 15.38
C VAL A 202 3.90 6.65 14.28
N ASP A 203 3.59 7.94 14.46
CA ASP A 203 2.85 8.70 13.46
C ASP A 203 3.57 8.74 12.11
N ALA A 204 2.81 8.68 11.02
CA ALA A 204 3.37 8.67 9.68
C ALA A 204 4.10 9.96 9.28
N LEU A 205 3.77 11.07 9.96
CA LEU A 205 4.45 12.35 9.88
C LEU A 205 5.07 12.64 11.25
N VAL A 206 6.33 12.26 11.42
CA VAL A 206 7.07 12.46 12.66
C VAL A 206 8.51 12.85 12.36
N ASP A 207 9.10 13.60 13.28
CA ASP A 207 10.54 13.83 13.33
C ASP A 207 10.99 13.72 14.80
N ALA A 208 12.28 13.50 15.01
CA ALA A 208 12.89 13.38 16.33
C ALA A 208 12.36 12.25 17.24
N GLU A 209 11.71 11.23 16.69
CA GLU A 209 11.25 10.05 17.46
C GLU A 209 12.45 9.33 18.06
N PHE A 210 12.60 9.33 19.39
CA PHE A 210 13.82 8.81 20.02
C PHE A 210 13.83 7.29 20.04
N VAL A 211 14.90 6.69 19.54
CA VAL A 211 15.07 5.24 19.47
C VAL A 211 16.37 4.84 20.19
N PRO A 212 16.27 4.18 21.36
CA PRO A 212 17.43 3.69 22.09
C PRO A 212 18.25 2.67 21.30
N ALA A 213 19.55 2.59 21.61
CA ALA A 213 20.40 1.51 21.14
C ALA A 213 19.81 0.13 21.51
N GLY A 214 19.84 -0.80 20.56
CA GLY A 214 19.30 -2.15 20.70
C GLY A 214 17.82 -2.28 20.34
N THR A 215 17.08 -1.18 20.20
CA THR A 215 15.66 -1.18 19.83
C THR A 215 15.47 -1.41 18.32
N VAL A 216 14.40 -2.12 17.97
CA VAL A 216 14.01 -2.39 16.58
C VAL A 216 12.94 -1.41 16.12
N ILE A 217 13.07 -0.89 14.91
CA ILE A 217 12.02 -0.16 14.19
C ILE A 217 11.51 -1.07 13.09
N ARG A 218 10.22 -1.40 13.09
CA ARG A 218 9.53 -2.12 12.03
C ARG A 218 8.77 -1.14 11.15
N ILE A 219 9.09 -1.14 9.86
CA ILE A 219 8.44 -0.32 8.84
C ILE A 219 7.68 -1.28 7.92
N ARG A 220 6.35 -1.09 7.81
CA ARG A 220 5.51 -1.81 6.84
C ARG A 220 4.91 -0.83 5.85
N THR A 221 5.25 -0.97 4.57
CA THR A 221 4.64 -0.15 3.53
C THR A 221 3.27 -0.69 3.12
N THR A 222 2.41 0.21 2.61
CA THR A 222 1.06 -0.13 2.19
C THR A 222 1.08 -1.24 1.13
N GLY A 223 0.06 -2.09 1.16
CA GLY A 223 -0.31 -2.84 -0.04
C GLY A 223 -1.19 -2.00 -0.96
N GLY A 224 -1.31 -2.45 -2.21
CA GLY A 224 -2.23 -1.89 -3.19
C GLY A 224 -3.66 -2.40 -2.96
N GLY A 225 -4.64 -1.75 -3.56
CA GLY A 225 -6.03 -2.21 -3.50
C GLY A 225 -6.26 -3.46 -4.35
N GLY A 226 -7.23 -4.29 -3.97
CA GLY A 226 -7.66 -5.44 -4.76
C GLY A 226 -8.66 -5.04 -5.86
N TRP A 227 -8.79 -5.89 -6.87
CA TRP A 227 -9.77 -5.74 -7.94
C TRP A 227 -10.69 -6.95 -8.01
N GLY A 228 -12.00 -6.71 -8.14
CA GLY A 228 -13.00 -7.78 -8.28
C GLY A 228 -13.28 -8.51 -6.97
N ASP A 229 -14.34 -9.31 -6.93
CA ASP A 229 -14.72 -10.07 -5.74
C ASP A 229 -13.64 -11.11 -5.34
N PRO A 230 -13.08 -11.05 -4.12
CA PRO A 230 -12.17 -12.08 -3.61
C PRO A 230 -12.68 -13.53 -3.70
N LEU A 231 -14.00 -13.76 -3.60
CA LEU A 231 -14.58 -15.11 -3.68
C LEU A 231 -14.64 -15.66 -5.11
N GLU A 232 -14.33 -14.85 -6.11
CA GLU A 232 -14.13 -15.26 -7.50
C GLU A 232 -12.67 -15.55 -7.83
N ARG A 233 -11.73 -15.30 -6.91
CA ARG A 233 -10.33 -15.67 -7.11
C ARG A 233 -10.21 -17.18 -7.30
N ASP A 234 -9.40 -17.58 -8.27
CA ASP A 234 -9.06 -18.98 -8.48
C ASP A 234 -8.39 -19.56 -7.22
N VAL A 235 -8.87 -20.73 -6.78
CA VAL A 235 -8.40 -21.41 -5.56
C VAL A 235 -6.93 -21.75 -5.68
N ASP A 236 -6.46 -22.17 -6.86
CA ASP A 236 -5.07 -22.56 -7.08
C ASP A 236 -4.13 -21.34 -6.95
N LEU A 237 -4.60 -20.15 -7.33
CA LEU A 237 -3.85 -18.91 -7.13
C LEU A 237 -3.75 -18.54 -5.65
N VAL A 238 -4.79 -18.81 -4.85
CA VAL A 238 -4.75 -18.60 -3.39
C VAL A 238 -3.77 -19.58 -2.74
N VAL A 239 -3.81 -20.86 -3.10
CA VAL A 239 -2.85 -21.86 -2.61
C VAL A 239 -1.42 -21.46 -2.95
N ARG A 240 -1.17 -21.01 -4.19
CA ARG A 240 0.13 -20.49 -4.61
C ARG A 240 0.58 -19.27 -3.80
N ASP A 241 -0.33 -18.32 -3.55
CA ASP A 241 -0.01 -17.14 -2.73
C ASP A 241 0.32 -17.52 -1.29
N VAL A 242 -0.30 -18.58 -0.75
CA VAL A 242 0.04 -19.13 0.57
C VAL A 242 1.41 -19.80 0.57
N LEU A 243 1.69 -20.63 -0.44
CA LEU A 243 3.01 -21.26 -0.61
C LEU A 243 4.13 -20.21 -0.71
N TRP A 244 3.87 -19.09 -1.41
CA TRP A 244 4.83 -18.00 -1.56
C TRP A 244 4.87 -17.02 -0.38
N GLY A 245 4.10 -17.28 0.68
CA GLY A 245 4.06 -16.43 1.87
C GLY A 245 3.51 -15.03 1.59
N LYS A 246 2.74 -14.82 0.53
CA LYS A 246 2.08 -13.54 0.23
C LYS A 246 0.77 -13.40 0.99
N VAL A 247 0.05 -14.51 1.13
CA VAL A 247 -1.22 -14.62 1.85
C VAL A 247 -1.04 -15.63 2.97
N SER A 248 -1.42 -15.29 4.20
CA SER A 248 -1.44 -16.25 5.31
C SER A 248 -2.61 -17.22 5.17
N ARG A 249 -2.54 -18.40 5.81
CA ARG A 249 -3.67 -19.34 5.87
C ARG A 249 -4.94 -18.70 6.45
N ALA A 250 -4.77 -17.86 7.47
CA ALA A 250 -5.87 -17.12 8.07
C ALA A 250 -6.50 -16.11 7.09
N ALA A 251 -5.69 -15.43 6.28
CA ALA A 251 -6.18 -14.53 5.24
C ALA A 251 -6.80 -15.28 4.05
N ALA A 252 -6.27 -16.46 3.67
CA ALA A 252 -6.88 -17.33 2.66
C ALA A 252 -8.34 -17.69 3.03
N GLU A 253 -8.57 -18.06 4.28
CA GLU A 253 -9.90 -18.37 4.79
C GLU A 253 -10.77 -17.12 4.93
N ARG A 254 -10.28 -16.09 5.62
CA ARG A 254 -11.03 -14.87 5.94
C ARG A 254 -11.43 -14.05 4.70
N ASP A 255 -10.48 -13.87 3.77
CA ASP A 255 -10.64 -12.90 2.68
C ASP A 255 -11.11 -13.57 1.38
N TYR A 256 -10.66 -14.81 1.10
CA TYR A 256 -10.95 -15.52 -0.16
C TYR A 256 -11.89 -16.72 0.01
N GLY A 257 -12.24 -17.08 1.24
CA GLY A 257 -13.07 -18.24 1.55
C GLY A 257 -12.42 -19.58 1.21
N VAL A 258 -11.07 -19.64 1.18
CA VAL A 258 -10.32 -20.86 0.83
C VAL A 258 -9.74 -21.49 2.08
N VAL A 259 -10.09 -22.75 2.32
CA VAL A 259 -9.62 -23.53 3.47
C VAL A 259 -8.35 -24.27 3.07
N ILE A 260 -7.22 -23.91 3.68
CA ILE A 260 -5.91 -24.49 3.35
C ILE A 260 -5.56 -25.64 4.31
N THR A 261 -5.29 -26.81 3.75
CA THR A 261 -4.79 -28.02 4.42
C THR A 261 -3.33 -28.29 4.04
N GLY A 262 -2.77 -29.42 4.47
CA GLY A 262 -1.37 -29.79 4.19
C GLY A 262 -0.33 -28.98 4.98
N PRO A 263 0.96 -29.37 4.93
CA PRO A 263 2.05 -28.65 5.59
C PRO A 263 2.39 -27.33 4.88
N GLY A 264 3.29 -26.52 5.45
CA GLY A 264 3.59 -25.18 4.95
C GLY A 264 4.29 -25.14 3.59
N ASP A 265 5.09 -26.16 3.30
CA ASP A 265 5.84 -26.36 2.05
C ASP A 265 5.03 -27.04 0.94
N ASP A 266 3.89 -27.64 1.29
CA ASP A 266 2.96 -28.27 0.35
C ASP A 266 1.50 -27.98 0.76
N PRO A 267 1.06 -26.71 0.71
CA PRO A 267 -0.31 -26.34 1.04
C PRO A 267 -1.25 -26.83 -0.08
N ALA A 268 -2.43 -27.30 0.32
CA ALA A 268 -3.50 -27.68 -0.60
C ALA A 268 -4.83 -27.06 -0.15
N ALA A 269 -5.78 -26.90 -1.06
CA ALA A 269 -7.14 -26.47 -0.69
C ALA A 269 -8.01 -27.69 -0.35
N ASP A 270 -8.77 -27.61 0.75
CA ASP A 270 -9.91 -28.49 0.98
C ASP A 270 -11.07 -28.00 0.11
N ALA A 271 -11.30 -28.67 -1.02
CA ALA A 271 -12.31 -28.26 -1.99
C ALA A 271 -13.75 -28.28 -1.42
N PRO A 272 -14.22 -29.33 -0.73
CA PRO A 272 -15.51 -29.31 -0.04
C PRO A 272 -15.66 -28.18 0.97
N ALA A 273 -14.67 -27.99 1.86
CA ALA A 273 -14.74 -26.95 2.89
C ALA A 273 -14.69 -25.54 2.29
N THR A 274 -13.88 -25.34 1.25
CA THR A 274 -13.79 -24.09 0.48
C THR A 274 -15.13 -23.76 -0.21
N GLY A 275 -15.75 -24.75 -0.86
CA GLY A 275 -17.07 -24.57 -1.48
C GLY A 275 -18.13 -24.12 -0.47
N ALA A 276 -18.23 -24.86 0.64
CA ALA A 276 -19.17 -24.54 1.71
C ALA A 276 -18.89 -23.17 2.36
N LEU A 277 -17.62 -22.79 2.53
CA LEU A 277 -17.25 -21.49 3.10
C LEU A 277 -17.62 -20.35 2.16
N ARG A 278 -17.30 -20.45 0.87
CA ARG A 278 -17.68 -19.43 -0.13
C ARG A 278 -19.19 -19.26 -0.25
N GLU A 279 -19.96 -20.35 -0.21
CA GLU A 279 -21.43 -20.29 -0.17
C GLU A 279 -21.95 -19.54 1.05
N ARG A 280 -21.45 -19.87 2.25
CA ARG A 280 -21.82 -19.15 3.49
C ARG A 280 -21.48 -17.67 3.40
N MET A 281 -20.27 -17.33 2.94
CA MET A 281 -19.84 -15.94 2.82
C MET A 281 -20.68 -15.14 1.81
N ARG A 282 -21.06 -15.75 0.67
CA ARG A 282 -21.96 -15.11 -0.30
C ARG A 282 -23.35 -14.87 0.29
N ALA A 283 -23.90 -15.83 1.04
CA ALA A 283 -25.21 -15.70 1.67
C ALA A 283 -25.27 -14.59 2.74
N GLN A 284 -24.13 -14.24 3.34
CA GLN A 284 -24.04 -13.18 4.36
C GLN A 284 -23.78 -11.78 3.78
N ARG A 285 -23.52 -11.67 2.47
CA ARG A 285 -23.20 -10.38 1.86
C ARG A 285 -24.46 -9.58 1.55
N PRO A 286 -24.40 -8.25 1.70
CA PRO A 286 -25.45 -7.38 1.17
C PRO A 286 -25.54 -7.53 -0.36
N PRO A 287 -26.74 -7.33 -0.93
CA PRO A 287 -26.97 -7.47 -2.37
C PRO A 287 -26.17 -6.46 -3.20
N ASP A 288 -25.97 -5.26 -2.65
CA ASP A 288 -25.20 -4.18 -3.27
C ASP A 288 -23.92 -3.92 -2.48
N ALA A 289 -22.86 -3.53 -3.19
CA ALA A 289 -21.59 -3.12 -2.61
C ALA A 289 -21.12 -1.81 -3.24
N PRO A 290 -20.44 -0.93 -2.47
CA PRO A 290 -19.88 0.29 -3.03
C PRO A 290 -18.83 -0.05 -4.09
N PHE A 291 -18.74 0.79 -5.12
CA PHE A 291 -17.79 0.63 -6.22
C PHE A 291 -16.34 0.65 -5.75
N PHE A 292 -16.06 1.40 -4.68
CA PHE A 292 -14.75 1.46 -4.03
C PHE A 292 -14.83 1.01 -2.58
N ASP A 293 -13.87 0.19 -2.16
CA ASP A 293 -13.60 -0.13 -0.77
C ASP A 293 -12.37 0.68 -0.34
N ARG A 294 -12.55 1.69 0.54
CA ARG A 294 -11.46 2.56 1.02
C ARG A 294 -10.87 2.10 2.35
N GLY A 295 -11.31 0.96 2.85
CA GLY A 295 -10.89 0.42 4.13
C GLY A 295 -11.40 1.20 5.35
N PRO A 296 -11.05 0.76 6.56
CA PRO A 296 -11.63 1.26 7.80
C PRO A 296 -11.27 2.72 8.10
N GLY A 297 -10.11 3.20 7.65
CA GLY A 297 -9.69 4.59 7.89
C GLY A 297 -10.60 5.62 7.21
N TYR A 298 -11.34 5.24 6.16
CA TYR A 298 -12.34 6.13 5.58
C TYR A 298 -13.49 6.40 6.55
N ALA A 299 -14.01 5.37 7.21
CA ALA A 299 -15.07 5.51 8.20
C ALA A 299 -14.66 6.41 9.38
N THR A 300 -13.39 6.35 9.79
CA THR A 300 -12.84 7.23 10.82
C THR A 300 -12.87 8.70 10.38
N LEU A 301 -12.47 9.00 9.15
CA LEU A 301 -12.41 10.37 8.63
C LEU A 301 -13.78 10.92 8.19
N SER A 302 -14.70 10.06 7.78
CA SER A 302 -16.05 10.44 7.33
C SER A 302 -17.05 10.62 8.48
N GLY A 303 -16.67 10.27 9.72
CA GLY A 303 -17.58 10.31 10.87
C GLY A 303 -18.53 9.11 10.96
N GLY A 304 -18.13 7.95 10.42
CA GLY A 304 -18.86 6.68 10.53
C GLY A 304 -19.14 5.95 9.20
N PRO A 305 -19.59 6.64 8.12
CA PRO A 305 -19.91 5.98 6.86
C PRO A 305 -18.71 5.26 6.21
N ALA A 306 -18.90 4.00 5.81
CA ALA A 306 -17.85 3.19 5.19
C ALA A 306 -17.62 3.48 3.69
N SER A 307 -18.55 4.20 3.04
CA SER A 307 -18.44 4.64 1.64
C SER A 307 -19.02 6.04 1.44
N ALA A 308 -18.71 6.67 0.31
CA ALA A 308 -19.35 7.91 -0.12
C ALA A 308 -20.62 7.61 -0.93
N GLU A 309 -21.58 8.54 -0.94
CA GLU A 309 -22.80 8.43 -1.76
C GLU A 309 -22.48 8.19 -3.24
N VAL A 310 -21.44 8.85 -3.75
CA VAL A 310 -21.01 8.73 -5.15
C VAL A 310 -20.47 7.35 -5.52
N ASP A 311 -20.22 6.46 -4.55
CA ASP A 311 -19.68 5.11 -4.81
C ASP A 311 -20.75 4.08 -5.14
N TRP A 312 -22.02 4.42 -4.97
CA TRP A 312 -23.13 3.57 -5.34
C TRP A 312 -23.52 3.93 -6.78
N LEU A 313 -23.39 2.95 -7.68
CA LEU A 313 -23.73 3.09 -9.10
C LEU A 313 -25.12 2.52 -9.39
#